data_AF-A0A7V8NPJ4-F1
#
_entry.id   AF-A0A7V8NPJ4-F1
#
_cell.length_a   1.000
_cell.length_b   1.000
_cell.length_c   1.000
_cell.angle_alpha   90.00
_cell.angle_beta   90.00
_cell.angle_gamma   90.00
#
_symmetry.space_group_name_H-M   'P 1'
#
loop_
_entity.id
_entity.type
_entity.pdbx_description
1 polymer ?
#
loop_
_entity_poly.entity_id
_entity_poly.type
_entity_poly.pdbx_seq_one_letter_code
_entity_poly.pdbx_strand_id
1 'polypeptide(L)'
;MRRQPPPPMPAAAIPTVDDMFSVWRADRCVQDASAHNYIRWIKWFRFYVDCLGLEERAELTREGACRFAEWYGRHRRVSHKKMARAQTALHALNRVYEVMGLHPPKWSTARPPV
;
A
#
# COMPACT_ATOMS: atom_id res chain seq x y z
N MET A 1 18.92 -20.69 12.90
CA MET A 1 19.10 -19.98 11.61
C MET A 1 18.84 -18.50 11.83
N ARG A 2 19.86 -17.64 11.74
CA ARG A 2 19.72 -16.19 11.93
C ARG A 2 19.02 -15.62 10.69
N ARG A 3 17.84 -15.00 10.85
CA ARG A 3 17.25 -14.19 9.77
C ARG A 3 18.17 -13.00 9.56
N GLN A 4 18.92 -13.02 8.48
CA GLN A 4 19.73 -11.88 8.06
C GLN A 4 18.77 -10.70 7.85
N PRO A 5 18.96 -9.55 8.52
CA PRO A 5 18.15 -8.38 8.23
C PRO A 5 18.37 -8.02 6.76
N PRO A 6 17.32 -7.62 6.03
CA PRO A 6 17.48 -7.13 4.67
C PRO A 6 18.50 -5.99 4.67
N PRO A 7 19.32 -5.86 3.60
CA PRO A 7 20.26 -4.75 3.47
C PRO A 7 19.53 -3.41 3.67
N PRO A 8 20.21 -2.38 4.22
CA PRO A 8 19.60 -1.07 4.41
C PRO A 8 19.10 -0.56 3.06
N MET A 9 17.78 -0.57 2.89
CA MET A 9 17.14 -0.13 1.67
C MET A 9 17.28 1.39 1.56
N PRO A 10 17.57 1.93 0.37
CA PRO A 10 17.61 3.37 0.18
C PRO A 10 16.29 3.99 0.65
N ALA A 11 16.34 5.18 1.27
CA ALA A 11 15.14 5.86 1.80
C ALA A 11 14.07 6.19 0.74
N ALA A 12 14.40 6.01 -0.56
CA ALA A 12 13.51 6.13 -1.71
C ALA A 12 13.03 4.77 -2.28
N ALA A 13 13.35 3.65 -1.63
CA ALA A 13 12.97 2.33 -2.11
C ALA A 13 11.44 2.17 -2.09
N ILE A 14 10.86 1.83 -3.22
CA ILE A 14 9.46 1.41 -3.31
C ILE A 14 9.43 -0.09 -3.03
N PRO A 15 8.66 -0.58 -2.03
CA PRO A 15 8.59 -2.01 -1.72
C PRO A 15 8.22 -2.83 -2.94
N THR A 16 9.00 -3.87 -3.22
CA THR A 16 8.66 -4.83 -4.27
C THR A 16 7.56 -5.77 -3.80
N VAL A 17 7.00 -6.56 -4.72
CA VAL A 17 6.02 -7.59 -4.36
C VAL A 17 6.63 -8.62 -3.40
N ASP A 18 7.92 -8.94 -3.57
CA ASP A 18 8.64 -9.86 -2.69
C ASP A 18 8.79 -9.29 -1.28
N ASP A 19 9.13 -8.00 -1.15
CA ASP A 19 9.21 -7.31 0.14
C ASP A 19 7.86 -7.35 0.88
N MET A 20 6.76 -7.12 0.16
CA MET A 20 5.41 -7.18 0.73
C MET A 20 5.09 -8.59 1.26
N PHE A 21 5.32 -9.63 0.46
CA PHE A 21 5.08 -11.01 0.90
C PHE A 21 5.98 -11.40 2.08
N SER A 22 7.25 -11.02 2.03
CA SER A 22 8.22 -11.27 3.09
C SER A 22 7.79 -10.64 4.41
N VAL A 23 7.37 -9.36 4.40
CA VAL A 23 6.88 -8.66 5.59
C VAL A 23 5.56 -9.25 6.08
N TRP A 24 4.57 -9.48 5.19
CA TRP A 24 3.27 -10.03 5.61
C TRP A 24 3.39 -11.42 6.23
N ARG A 25 4.28 -12.26 5.70
CA ARG A 25 4.58 -13.58 6.25
C ARG A 25 5.32 -13.48 7.59
N ALA A 26 6.26 -12.55 7.71
CA ALA A 26 7.01 -12.33 8.95
C ALA A 26 6.11 -11.83 10.08
N ASP A 27 5.24 -10.86 9.81
CA ASP A 27 4.30 -10.28 10.77
C ASP A 27 3.07 -11.18 11.01
N ARG A 28 2.88 -12.24 10.21
CA ARG A 28 1.69 -13.11 10.20
C ARG A 28 0.37 -12.33 10.10
N CYS A 29 0.41 -11.14 9.49
CA CYS A 29 -0.70 -10.19 9.47
C CYS A 29 -1.64 -10.39 8.28
N VAL A 30 -1.20 -11.09 7.22
CA VAL A 30 -2.00 -11.41 6.04
C VAL A 30 -1.79 -12.87 5.65
N GLN A 31 -2.88 -13.61 5.46
CA GLN A 31 -2.84 -15.00 4.94
C GLN A 31 -2.49 -15.00 3.45
N ASP A 32 -1.80 -16.04 2.96
CA ASP A 32 -1.33 -16.13 1.56
C ASP A 32 -2.46 -15.95 0.52
N ALA A 33 -3.67 -16.46 0.80
CA ALA A 33 -4.84 -16.28 -0.08
C ALA A 33 -5.31 -14.80 -0.15
N SER A 34 -5.18 -14.05 0.94
CA SER A 34 -5.51 -12.62 1.01
C SER A 34 -4.39 -11.75 0.43
N ALA A 35 -3.14 -12.17 0.59
CA ALA A 35 -1.96 -11.45 0.10
C ALA A 35 -2.01 -11.25 -1.42
N HIS A 36 -2.34 -12.30 -2.19
CA HIS A 36 -2.49 -12.17 -3.64
C HIS A 36 -3.58 -11.15 -4.06
N ASN A 37 -4.68 -11.11 -3.31
CA ASN A 37 -5.73 -10.12 -3.53
C ASN A 37 -5.24 -8.69 -3.20
N TYR A 38 -4.44 -8.54 -2.15
CA TYR A 38 -3.85 -7.24 -1.79
C TYR A 38 -2.86 -6.77 -2.84
N ILE A 39 -2.00 -7.65 -3.35
CA ILE A 39 -1.09 -7.32 -4.45
C ILE A 39 -1.85 -6.80 -5.68
N ARG A 40 -3.00 -7.40 -6.02
CA ARG A 40 -3.81 -6.90 -7.13
C ARG A 40 -4.31 -5.47 -6.89
N TRP A 41 -4.76 -5.15 -5.68
CA TRP A 41 -5.15 -3.79 -5.31
C TRP A 41 -3.99 -2.81 -5.34
N ILE A 42 -2.84 -3.22 -4.80
CA ILE A 42 -1.62 -2.40 -4.77
C ILE A 42 -1.11 -2.10 -6.18
N LYS A 43 -1.17 -3.06 -7.12
CA LYS A 43 -0.84 -2.82 -8.53
C LYS A 43 -1.75 -1.76 -9.17
N TRP A 44 -3.05 -1.80 -8.90
CA TRP A 44 -3.98 -0.77 -9.38
C TRP A 44 -3.72 0.59 -8.74
N PHE A 45 -3.36 0.61 -7.47
CA PHE A 45 -2.98 1.83 -6.78
C PHE A 45 -1.69 2.43 -7.37
N ARG A 46 -0.68 1.61 -7.64
CA ARG A 46 0.55 2.00 -8.34
C ARG A 46 0.27 2.61 -9.70
N PHE A 47 -0.62 1.98 -10.46
CA PHE A 47 -1.05 2.51 -11.75
C PHE A 47 -1.79 3.86 -11.60
N TYR A 48 -2.64 3.99 -10.58
CA TYR A 48 -3.33 5.25 -10.26
C TYR A 48 -2.34 6.38 -9.94
N VAL A 49 -1.35 6.15 -9.06
CA VAL A 49 -0.38 7.18 -8.69
C VAL A 49 0.53 7.54 -9.87
N ASP A 50 0.93 6.57 -10.68
CA ASP A 50 1.73 6.79 -11.89
C ASP A 50 0.96 7.62 -12.94
N CYS A 51 -0.30 7.26 -13.21
CA CYS A 51 -1.17 8.00 -14.13
C CYS A 51 -1.41 9.46 -13.72
N LEU A 52 -1.33 9.77 -12.43
CA LEU A 52 -1.55 11.11 -11.89
C LEU A 52 -0.26 11.83 -11.47
N GLY A 53 0.91 11.21 -11.67
CA GLY A 53 2.20 11.76 -11.23
C GLY A 53 2.30 11.96 -9.71
N LEU A 54 1.61 11.13 -8.93
CA LEU A 54 1.59 11.17 -7.47
C LEU A 54 2.70 10.29 -6.88
N GLU A 55 3.17 10.64 -5.68
CA GLU A 55 4.11 9.82 -4.93
C GLU A 55 3.37 8.71 -4.16
N GLU A 56 3.72 7.43 -4.40
CA GLU A 56 3.03 6.27 -3.82
C GLU A 56 2.88 6.39 -2.30
N ARG A 57 3.98 6.69 -1.60
CA ARG A 57 3.99 6.72 -0.13
C ARG A 57 3.23 7.94 0.41
N ALA A 58 3.28 9.08 -0.25
CA ALA A 58 2.47 10.25 0.10
C ALA A 58 0.96 9.97 0.02
N GLU A 59 0.55 9.05 -0.87
CA GLU A 59 -0.85 8.64 -1.05
C GLU A 59 -1.27 7.47 -0.14
N LEU A 60 -0.37 6.89 0.66
CA LEU A 60 -0.68 5.85 1.66
C LEU A 60 -1.33 6.43 2.93
N THR A 61 -2.36 7.24 2.74
CA THR A 61 -3.23 7.78 3.79
C THR A 61 -4.66 7.30 3.58
N ARG A 62 -5.50 7.42 4.62
CA ARG A 62 -6.93 7.13 4.48
C ARG A 62 -7.58 7.98 3.37
N GLU A 63 -7.21 9.25 3.24
CA GLU A 63 -7.72 10.13 2.19
C GLU A 63 -7.21 9.75 0.79
N GLY A 64 -5.92 9.40 0.65
CA GLY A 64 -5.38 8.88 -0.61
C GLY A 64 -6.08 7.59 -1.03
N ALA A 65 -6.35 6.69 -0.09
CA ALA A 65 -7.12 5.47 -0.33
C ALA A 65 -8.57 5.76 -0.77
N CYS A 66 -9.21 6.79 -0.21
CA CYS A 66 -10.54 7.23 -0.66
C CYS A 66 -10.49 7.79 -2.10
N ARG A 67 -9.54 8.69 -2.40
CA ARG A 67 -9.37 9.26 -3.74
C ARG A 67 -9.06 8.18 -4.79
N PHE A 68 -8.20 7.22 -4.45
CA PHE A 68 -7.97 6.03 -5.27
C PHE A 68 -9.26 5.24 -5.51
N ALA A 69 -10.05 5.01 -4.46
CA ALA A 69 -11.29 4.25 -4.58
C ALA A 69 -12.30 4.97 -5.50
N GLU A 70 -12.43 6.29 -5.40
CA GLU A 70 -13.27 7.10 -6.29
C GLU A 70 -12.78 7.04 -7.75
N TRP A 71 -11.48 7.22 -7.97
CA TRP A 71 -10.87 7.12 -9.29
C TRP A 71 -11.10 5.73 -9.90
N TYR A 72 -10.86 4.68 -9.14
CA TYR A 72 -11.06 3.29 -9.57
C TYR A 72 -12.55 2.99 -9.84
N GLY A 73 -13.45 3.51 -9.00
CA GLY A 73 -14.89 3.39 -9.17
C GLY A 73 -15.38 4.00 -10.48
N ARG A 74 -14.88 5.19 -10.83
CA ARG A 74 -15.16 5.86 -12.12
C ARG A 74 -14.64 5.05 -13.31
N HIS A 75 -13.46 4.44 -13.17
CA HIS A 75 -12.81 3.70 -14.26
C HIS A 75 -13.38 2.29 -14.49
N ARG A 76 -14.01 1.66 -13.49
CA ARG A 76 -14.43 0.24 -13.56
C ARG A 76 -15.88 -0.05 -13.18
N ARG A 77 -16.71 0.96 -12.82
CA ARG A 77 -18.11 0.79 -12.36
C ARG A 77 -18.25 -0.26 -11.23
N VAL A 78 -17.39 -0.19 -10.22
CA VAL A 78 -17.26 -1.22 -9.18
C VAL A 78 -18.00 -0.84 -7.88
N SER A 79 -18.58 -1.84 -7.20
CA SER A 79 -19.30 -1.70 -5.93
C SER A 79 -18.44 -1.25 -4.72
N HIS A 80 -19.04 -0.52 -3.78
CA HIS A 80 -18.45 -0.08 -2.50
C HIS A 80 -17.76 -1.19 -1.67
N LYS A 81 -18.22 -2.44 -1.70
CA LYS A 81 -17.56 -3.56 -0.99
C LYS A 81 -16.11 -3.79 -1.43
N LYS A 82 -15.78 -3.47 -2.69
CA LYS A 82 -14.40 -3.58 -3.20
C LYS A 82 -13.52 -2.43 -2.71
N MET A 83 -14.11 -1.29 -2.35
CA MET A 83 -13.39 -0.12 -1.82
C MET A 83 -12.88 -0.36 -0.38
N ALA A 84 -13.67 -1.03 0.47
CA ALA A 84 -13.20 -1.41 1.81
C ALA A 84 -11.98 -2.35 1.75
N ARG A 85 -11.98 -3.30 0.81
CA ARG A 85 -10.84 -4.20 0.58
C ARG A 85 -9.60 -3.47 0.07
N ALA A 86 -9.79 -2.46 -0.78
CA ALA A 86 -8.70 -1.61 -1.24
C ALA A 86 -8.06 -0.86 -0.07
N GLN A 87 -8.86 -0.27 0.83
CA GLN A 87 -8.34 0.42 2.02
C GLN A 87 -7.53 -0.52 2.92
N THR A 88 -8.02 -1.74 3.18
CA THR A 88 -7.25 -2.71 3.98
C THR A 88 -5.94 -3.11 3.31
N ALA A 89 -5.94 -3.30 1.98
CA ALA A 89 -4.74 -3.61 1.23
C ALA A 89 -3.71 -2.47 1.28
N LEU A 90 -4.17 -1.22 1.17
CA LEU A 90 -3.30 -0.04 1.27
C LEU A 90 -2.78 0.20 2.68
N HIS A 91 -3.58 -0.09 3.71
CA HIS A 91 -3.13 -0.08 5.10
C HIS A 91 -2.04 -1.14 5.34
N ALA A 92 -2.23 -2.34 4.78
CA ALA A 92 -1.21 -3.40 4.83
C ALA A 92 0.07 -3.02 4.08
N LEU A 93 -0.02 -2.22 3.00
CA LEU A 93 1.14 -1.65 2.32
C LEU A 93 1.82 -0.54 3.15
N ASN A 94 1.06 0.36 3.77
CA ASN A 94 1.59 1.36 4.70
C ASN A 94 2.42 0.68 5.81
N ARG A 95 1.93 -0.43 6.37
CA ARG A 95 2.68 -1.24 7.34
C ARG A 95 4.00 -1.80 6.79
N VAL A 96 4.04 -2.22 5.53
CA VAL A 96 5.29 -2.70 4.88
C VAL A 96 6.32 -1.57 4.83
N TYR A 97 5.90 -0.35 4.45
CA TYR A 97 6.76 0.83 4.47
C TYR A 97 7.29 1.13 5.90
N GLU A 98 6.46 1.01 6.93
CA GLU A 98 6.91 1.18 8.32
C GLU A 98 7.96 0.14 8.73
N VAL A 99 7.74 -1.14 8.42
CA VAL A 99 8.67 -2.23 8.75
C VAL A 99 10.00 -2.09 8.01
N MET A 100 9.97 -1.56 6.78
CA MET A 100 11.17 -1.25 6.00
C MET A 100 11.88 0.05 6.45
N GLY A 101 11.35 0.77 7.45
CA GLY A 101 11.95 2.02 7.94
C GLY A 101 11.79 3.22 7.01
N LEU A 102 10.85 3.16 6.07
CA LEU A 102 10.63 4.16 5.02
C LEU A 102 9.65 5.29 5.43
N HIS A 103 9.25 5.29 6.71
CA HIS A 103 8.43 6.30 7.39
C HIS A 103 7.31 6.88 6.50
N PRO A 104 6.27 6.09 6.17
CA PRO A 104 5.13 6.62 5.45
C PRO A 104 4.39 7.65 6.32
N PRO A 105 3.56 8.51 5.71
CA PRO A 105 2.61 9.31 6.45
C PRO A 105 1.80 8.40 7.37
N LYS A 106 1.47 8.90 8.57
CA LYS A 106 0.56 8.19 9.46
C LYS A 106 -0.74 7.97 8.70
N TRP A 107 -1.29 6.77 8.76
CA TRP A 107 -2.53 6.42 8.05
C TRP A 107 -3.70 7.41 8.34
N SER A 108 -3.65 8.08 9.50
CA SER A 108 -4.61 9.07 9.98
C SER A 108 -4.31 10.53 9.65
N THR A 109 -3.17 10.88 9.06
CA THR A 109 -2.91 12.30 8.74
C THR A 109 -3.72 12.72 7.52
N ALA A 110 -4.65 13.65 7.77
CA ALA A 110 -5.25 14.44 6.71
C ALA A 110 -4.13 15.17 5.95
N ARG A 111 -4.20 15.21 4.62
CA ARG A 111 -3.28 15.99 3.80
C ARG A 111 -3.42 17.46 4.24
N PRO A 112 -2.36 18.15 4.70
CA PRO A 112 -2.47 19.56 4.99
C PRO A 112 -2.89 20.29 3.71
N PRO A 113 -3.88 21.21 3.76
CA PRO A 113 -4.22 22.03 2.60
C PRO A 113 -2.97 22.83 2.18
N VAL A 114 -2.70 22.85 0.88
CA VAL A 114 -1.65 23.67 0.26
C VAL A 114 -2.11 25.12 0.16
#